data_AF-A0A529XTT5-F1
#
_entry.id   AF-A0A529XTT5-F1
#
_cell.length_a   1.000
_cell.length_b   1.000
_cell.length_c   1.000
_cell.angle_alpha   90.00
_cell.angle_beta   90.00
_cell.angle_gamma   90.00
#
_symmetry.space_group_name_H-M   'P 1'
#
loop_
_entity.id
_entity.type
_entity.pdbx_description
1 polymer ?
#
loop_
_entity_poly.entity_id
_entity_poly.type
_entity_poly.pdbx_seq_one_letter_code
_entity_poly.pdbx_strand_id
1 'polypeptide(L)'
;PDKRPIVAMLATGMLLAFATMSIEPIITVYVQQLVEDQSKVTMVAGVVMSAAALGTILSSSWLGKLADRVGHWNVVVGALAVSALLLIPQAFVTNGWQLIGLRFLMGLALGGLLPCITSVIRHNIPDGIGGNVLGLAISAQYVGQVAGPLSGGFVGGHFGMRSVFLGTAVLMALGAAYNWIVQSRRARHMLIEAGES
;
A
#
# COMPACT_ATOMS: atom_id res chain seq x y z
N PRO A 1 -15.57 4.93 -22.61
CA PRO A 1 -14.97 4.35 -21.39
C PRO A 1 -14.56 5.44 -20.37
N ASP A 2 -15.15 5.42 -19.17
CA ASP A 2 -14.69 6.30 -18.08
C ASP A 2 -13.25 5.92 -17.70
N LYS A 3 -12.31 6.85 -17.86
CA LYS A 3 -10.87 6.63 -17.58
C LYS A 3 -10.53 6.79 -16.11
N ARG A 4 -11.44 7.35 -15.30
CA ARG A 4 -11.21 7.62 -13.87
C ARG A 4 -10.79 6.38 -13.06
N PRO A 5 -11.40 5.18 -13.26
CA PRO A 5 -11.00 3.95 -12.56
C PRO A 5 -9.54 3.57 -12.84
N ILE A 6 -9.12 3.67 -14.10
CA ILE A 6 -7.76 3.34 -14.52
C ILE A 6 -6.77 4.29 -13.86
N VAL A 7 -7.00 5.61 -13.99
CA VAL A 7 -6.11 6.63 -13.40
C VAL A 7 -6.01 6.47 -11.88
N ALA A 8 -7.11 6.20 -11.19
CA ALA A 8 -7.10 5.97 -9.75
C ALA A 8 -6.27 4.74 -9.36
N MET A 9 -6.38 3.65 -10.10
CA MET A 9 -5.60 2.44 -9.85
C MET A 9 -4.11 2.62 -10.19
N LEU A 10 -3.77 3.37 -11.25
CA LEU A 10 -2.39 3.75 -11.56
C LEU A 10 -1.77 4.55 -10.41
N ALA A 11 -2.47 5.58 -9.94
CA ALA A 11 -2.04 6.39 -8.79
C ALA A 11 -1.92 5.54 -7.51
N THR A 12 -2.84 4.60 -7.30
CA THR A 12 -2.81 3.71 -6.13
C THR A 12 -1.64 2.73 -6.19
N GLY A 13 -1.32 2.17 -7.35
CA GLY A 13 -0.15 1.31 -7.53
C GLY A 13 1.16 2.07 -7.28
N MET A 14 1.27 3.29 -7.80
CA MET A 14 2.40 4.18 -7.52
C MET A 14 2.52 4.49 -6.03
N LEU A 15 1.42 4.87 -5.39
CA LEU A 15 1.37 5.17 -3.95
C LEU A 15 1.79 3.96 -3.10
N LEU A 16 1.29 2.77 -3.44
CA LEU A 16 1.64 1.54 -2.75
C LEU A 16 3.15 1.27 -2.84
N ALA A 17 3.70 1.34 -4.06
CA ALA A 17 5.13 1.14 -4.30
C ALA A 17 6.00 2.18 -3.59
N PHE A 18 5.56 3.44 -3.57
CA PHE A 18 6.21 4.51 -2.82
C PHE A 18 6.19 4.23 -1.32
N ALA A 19 5.02 3.88 -0.77
CA ALA A 19 4.83 3.64 0.65
C ALA A 19 5.71 2.48 1.13
N THR A 20 5.74 1.36 0.41
CA THR A 20 6.56 0.19 0.78
C THR A 20 8.06 0.52 0.70
N MET A 21 8.51 1.11 -0.40
CA MET A 21 9.92 1.41 -0.62
C MET A 21 10.43 2.61 0.18
N SER A 22 9.56 3.48 0.68
CA SER A 22 9.96 4.53 1.63
C SER A 22 10.35 3.96 3.00
N ILE A 23 9.83 2.79 3.36
CA ILE A 23 9.98 2.24 4.71
C ILE A 23 10.99 1.09 4.74
N GLU A 24 11.00 0.21 3.74
CA GLU A 24 11.91 -0.95 3.67
C GLU A 24 13.39 -0.63 3.92
N PRO A 25 14.03 0.32 3.21
CA PRO A 25 15.45 0.63 3.42
C PRO A 25 15.72 1.25 4.79
N ILE A 26 14.69 1.83 5.43
CA ILE A 26 14.80 2.51 6.71
C ILE A 26 14.64 1.55 7.89
N ILE A 27 14.03 0.38 7.70
CA ILE A 27 13.82 -0.60 8.78
C ILE A 27 15.11 -0.86 9.54
N THR A 28 16.22 -1.11 8.83
CA THR A 28 17.49 -1.44 9.46
C THR A 28 17.96 -0.32 10.38
N VAL A 29 17.90 0.92 9.91
CA VAL A 29 18.29 2.10 10.70
C VAL A 29 17.31 2.34 11.85
N TYR A 30 16.02 2.06 11.66
CA TYR A 30 15.04 2.18 12.74
C TYR A 30 15.23 1.10 13.82
N VAL A 31 15.57 -0.14 13.42
CA VAL A 31 15.89 -1.24 14.35
C VAL A 31 17.17 -0.95 15.12
N GLN A 32 18.18 -0.31 14.51
CA GLN A 32 19.38 0.15 15.23
C GLN A 32 19.08 1.07 16.42
N GLN A 33 17.98 1.83 16.35
CA GLN A 33 17.54 2.71 17.43
C GLN A 33 16.76 1.97 18.52
N LEU A 34 16.29 0.75 18.26
CA LEU A 34 15.44 -0.05 19.14
C LEU A 34 16.18 -1.20 19.83
N VAL A 35 17.36 -1.56 19.33
CA VAL A 35 18.14 -2.69 19.83
C VAL A 35 19.41 -2.17 20.48
N GLU A 36 19.61 -2.51 21.77
CA GLU A 36 20.81 -2.11 22.52
C GLU A 36 22.08 -2.79 21.98
N ASP A 37 21.96 -4.07 21.63
CA ASP A 37 23.05 -4.89 21.10
C ASP A 37 23.15 -4.76 19.57
N GLN A 38 24.13 -3.98 19.11
CA GLN A 38 24.37 -3.72 17.70
C GLN A 38 24.64 -4.99 16.87
N SER A 39 25.14 -6.07 17.49
CA SER A 39 25.38 -7.34 16.79
C SER A 39 24.08 -8.02 16.33
N LYS A 40 22.95 -7.72 16.99
CA LYS A 40 21.64 -8.33 16.71
C LYS A 40 20.80 -7.55 15.70
N VAL A 41 21.19 -6.32 15.37
CA VAL A 41 20.43 -5.44 14.47
C VAL A 41 20.10 -6.11 13.15
N THR A 42 21.10 -6.69 12.48
CA THR A 42 20.93 -7.33 11.17
C THR A 42 19.94 -8.49 11.23
N MET A 43 20.04 -9.31 12.29
CA MET A 43 19.12 -10.43 12.50
C MET A 43 17.70 -9.93 12.75
N VAL A 44 17.51 -8.95 13.63
CA VAL A 44 16.19 -8.40 13.96
C VAL A 44 15.57 -7.72 12.74
N ALA A 45 16.33 -6.92 11.98
CA ALA A 45 15.85 -6.29 10.75
C ALA A 45 15.43 -7.34 9.71
N GLY A 46 16.22 -8.42 9.55
CA GLY A 46 15.86 -9.55 8.69
C GLY A 46 14.55 -10.22 9.10
N VAL A 47 14.34 -10.43 10.40
CA VAL A 47 13.09 -10.99 10.94
C VAL A 47 11.91 -10.04 10.70
N VAL A 48 12.09 -8.73 10.91
CA VAL A 48 11.07 -7.70 10.64
C VAL A 48 10.65 -7.70 9.17
N MET A 49 11.61 -7.74 8.24
CA MET A 49 11.31 -7.83 6.80
C MET A 49 10.61 -9.13 6.44
N SER A 50 11.07 -10.25 7.01
CA SER A 50 10.48 -11.58 6.78
C SER A 50 9.05 -11.66 7.29
N ALA A 51 8.76 -11.04 8.44
CA ALA A 51 7.42 -10.97 9.00
C ALA A 51 6.43 -10.26 8.06
N ALA A 52 6.84 -9.14 7.44
CA ALA A 52 6.04 -8.48 6.41
C ALA A 52 5.80 -9.40 5.21
N ALA A 53 6.85 -10.04 4.69
CA ALA A 53 6.73 -10.96 3.56
C ALA A 53 5.79 -12.15 3.86
N LEU A 54 5.92 -12.76 5.05
CA LEU A 54 5.04 -13.83 5.51
C LEU A 54 3.57 -13.40 5.59
N GLY A 55 3.30 -12.21 6.15
CA GLY A 55 1.95 -11.65 6.19
C GLY A 55 1.36 -11.45 4.79
N THR A 56 2.16 -10.91 3.86
CA THR A 56 1.76 -10.73 2.46
C THR A 56 1.41 -12.07 1.79
N ILE A 57 2.27 -13.09 1.96
CA ILE A 57 2.05 -14.42 1.38
C ILE A 57 0.76 -15.04 1.92
N LEU A 58 0.58 -15.04 3.24
CA LEU A 58 -0.59 -15.64 3.90
C LEU A 58 -1.90 -14.95 3.53
N SER A 59 -1.89 -13.63 3.40
CA SER A 59 -3.09 -12.86 3.07
C SER A 59 -3.41 -12.81 1.58
N SER A 60 -2.43 -12.98 0.69
CA SER A 60 -2.62 -12.80 -0.75
C SER A 60 -3.79 -13.59 -1.34
N SER A 61 -3.89 -14.89 -1.00
CA SER A 61 -4.99 -15.75 -1.46
C SER A 61 -6.34 -15.38 -0.82
N TRP A 62 -6.31 -15.05 0.47
CA TRP A 62 -7.54 -14.73 1.22
C TRP A 62 -8.13 -13.38 0.79
N LEU A 63 -7.30 -12.33 0.69
CA LEU A 63 -7.72 -11.01 0.22
C LEU A 63 -8.17 -11.04 -1.24
N GLY A 64 -7.57 -11.86 -2.09
CA GLY A 64 -8.05 -12.09 -3.46
C GLY A 64 -9.46 -12.67 -3.48
N LYS A 65 -9.70 -13.75 -2.73
CA LYS A 65 -11.05 -14.34 -2.60
C LYS A 65 -12.06 -13.38 -1.98
N LEU A 66 -11.62 -12.56 -1.03
CA LEU A 66 -12.46 -11.51 -0.45
C LEU A 66 -12.83 -10.47 -1.51
N ALA A 67 -11.85 -10.03 -2.32
CA ALA A 67 -12.04 -9.07 -3.40
C ALA A 67 -13.01 -9.56 -4.48
N ASP A 68 -13.00 -10.85 -4.79
CA ASP A 68 -13.98 -11.45 -5.71
C ASP A 68 -15.42 -11.39 -5.15
N ARG A 69 -15.58 -11.43 -3.83
CA ARG A 69 -16.90 -11.40 -3.16
C ARG A 69 -17.42 -10.00 -2.89
N VAL A 70 -16.58 -9.11 -2.35
CA VAL A 70 -17.00 -7.75 -1.92
C VAL A 70 -16.63 -6.67 -2.95
N GLY A 71 -15.92 -7.05 -4.00
CA GLY A 71 -15.42 -6.14 -5.03
C GLY A 71 -13.98 -5.68 -4.76
N HIS A 72 -13.16 -5.78 -5.79
CA HIS A 72 -11.74 -5.40 -5.77
C HIS A 72 -11.49 -3.97 -5.31
N TRP A 73 -12.35 -3.03 -5.68
CA TRP A 73 -12.23 -1.63 -5.26
C TRP A 73 -12.42 -1.44 -3.75
N ASN A 74 -13.40 -2.12 -3.16
CA ASN A 74 -13.66 -2.06 -1.72
C ASN A 74 -12.46 -2.59 -0.92
N VAL A 75 -11.86 -3.68 -1.40
CA VAL A 75 -10.66 -4.25 -0.77
C VAL A 75 -9.48 -3.29 -0.86
N VAL A 76 -9.28 -2.62 -2.00
CA VAL A 76 -8.24 -1.58 -2.13
C VAL A 76 -8.43 -0.47 -1.10
N VAL A 77 -9.64 0.09 -0.97
CA VAL A 77 -9.90 1.17 -0.01
C VAL A 77 -9.69 0.69 1.44
N GLY A 78 -10.28 -0.46 1.79
CA GLY A 78 -10.19 -1.02 3.13
C GLY A 78 -8.75 -1.29 3.54
N ALA A 79 -7.95 -1.87 2.64
CA ALA A 79 -6.59 -2.20 2.92
C ALA A 79 -5.65 -0.97 2.97
N LEU A 80 -5.90 0.07 2.16
CA LEU A 80 -5.21 1.36 2.30
C LEU A 80 -5.51 2.01 3.66
N ALA A 81 -6.78 1.98 4.10
CA ALA A 81 -7.19 2.52 5.38
C ALA A 81 -6.58 1.75 6.57
N VAL A 82 -6.63 0.42 6.53
CA VAL A 82 -6.00 -0.44 7.56
C VAL A 82 -4.49 -0.20 7.59
N SER A 83 -3.84 -0.10 6.43
CA SER A 83 -2.41 0.19 6.34
C SER A 83 -2.06 1.55 6.96
N ALA A 84 -2.87 2.59 6.70
CA ALA A 84 -2.69 3.90 7.32
C ALA A 84 -2.78 3.82 8.86
N LEU A 85 -3.75 3.06 9.39
CA LEU A 85 -3.91 2.87 10.83
C LEU A 85 -2.75 2.08 11.44
N LEU A 86 -2.26 1.05 10.76
CA LEU A 86 -1.15 0.20 11.24
C LEU A 86 0.21 0.91 11.19
N LEU A 87 0.36 1.95 10.36
CA LEU A 87 1.59 2.75 10.29
C LEU A 87 1.76 3.70 11.47
N ILE A 88 0.66 4.19 12.07
CA ILE A 88 0.71 5.09 13.23
C ILE A 88 1.44 4.45 14.42
N PRO A 89 1.04 3.27 14.94
CA PRO A 89 1.74 2.65 16.07
C PRO A 89 3.17 2.25 15.72
N GLN A 90 3.50 1.99 14.44
CA GLN A 90 4.87 1.72 14.02
C GLN A 90 5.81 2.89 14.23
N ALA A 91 5.30 4.13 14.26
CA ALA A 91 6.12 5.31 14.56
C ALA A 91 6.51 5.40 16.04
N PHE A 92 5.80 4.71 16.93
CA PHE A 92 5.94 4.84 18.39
C PHE A 92 6.40 3.54 19.05
N VAL A 93 6.90 2.57 18.28
CA VAL A 93 7.44 1.35 18.87
C VAL A 93 8.68 1.64 19.70
N THR A 94 8.83 0.88 20.77
CA THR A 94 9.99 0.95 21.67
C THR A 94 10.83 -0.33 21.62
N ASN A 95 10.30 -1.40 21.01
CA ASN A 95 10.95 -2.70 20.97
C ASN A 95 10.84 -3.34 19.58
N GLY A 96 11.88 -4.06 19.15
CA GLY A 96 11.90 -4.77 17.86
C GLY A 96 10.74 -5.75 17.67
N TRP A 97 10.31 -6.45 18.73
CA TRP A 97 9.18 -7.39 18.67
C TRP A 97 7.84 -6.73 18.33
N GLN A 98 7.60 -5.50 18.79
CA GLN A 98 6.40 -4.74 18.42
C GLN A 98 6.41 -4.44 16.92
N LEU A 99 7.59 -4.06 16.39
CA LEU A 99 7.76 -3.79 14.97
C LEU A 99 7.54 -5.06 14.13
N ILE A 100 8.03 -6.22 14.58
CA ILE A 100 7.79 -7.52 13.92
C ILE A 100 6.27 -7.78 13.80
N GLY A 101 5.54 -7.67 14.91
CA GLY A 101 4.09 -7.89 14.92
C GLY A 101 3.35 -6.91 14.01
N LEU A 102 3.65 -5.62 14.08
CA LEU A 102 3.04 -4.61 13.23
C LEU A 102 3.38 -4.81 11.75
N ARG A 103 4.58 -5.28 11.43
CA ARG A 103 4.97 -5.60 10.05
C ARG A 103 4.29 -6.82 9.49
N PHE A 104 4.10 -7.85 10.31
CA PHE A 104 3.27 -8.97 9.94
C PHE A 104 1.84 -8.53 9.60
N LEU A 105 1.22 -7.70 10.46
CA LEU A 105 -0.11 -7.14 10.21
C LEU A 105 -0.15 -6.25 8.96
N MET A 106 0.90 -5.46 8.72
CA MET A 106 1.03 -4.64 7.51
C MET A 106 1.08 -5.52 6.26
N GLY A 107 1.86 -6.60 6.28
CA GLY A 107 1.89 -7.59 5.21
C GLY A 107 0.51 -8.21 4.97
N LEU A 108 -0.21 -8.57 6.05
CA LEU A 108 -1.58 -9.09 5.93
C LEU A 108 -2.55 -8.11 5.26
N ALA A 109 -2.38 -6.80 5.50
CA ALA A 109 -3.22 -5.79 4.84
C ALA A 109 -2.87 -5.64 3.36
N LEU A 110 -1.59 -5.74 2.99
CA LEU A 110 -1.11 -5.44 1.65
C LEU A 110 -1.16 -6.60 0.65
N GLY A 111 -1.23 -7.86 1.12
CA GLY A 111 -1.02 -9.05 0.28
C GLY A 111 -1.94 -9.21 -0.92
N GLY A 112 -3.12 -8.58 -0.92
CA GLY A 112 -4.07 -8.61 -2.04
C GLY A 112 -4.14 -7.33 -2.87
N LEU A 113 -3.42 -6.25 -2.55
CA LEU A 113 -3.63 -4.96 -3.22
C LEU A 113 -3.26 -4.99 -4.70
N LEU A 114 -2.06 -5.46 -5.04
CA LEU A 114 -1.58 -5.49 -6.42
C LEU A 114 -2.51 -6.30 -7.36
N PRO A 115 -2.96 -7.53 -7.01
CA PRO A 115 -3.93 -8.23 -7.83
C PRO A 115 -5.27 -7.48 -7.91
N CYS A 116 -5.71 -6.81 -6.84
CA CYS A 116 -6.92 -5.99 -6.90
C CYS A 116 -6.80 -4.79 -7.84
N ILE A 117 -5.68 -4.05 -7.76
CA ILE A 117 -5.38 -2.92 -8.62
C ILE A 117 -5.38 -3.35 -10.09
N THR A 118 -4.66 -4.44 -10.40
CA THR A 118 -4.59 -4.96 -11.78
C THR A 118 -5.92 -5.51 -12.27
N SER A 119 -6.72 -6.13 -11.40
CA SER A 119 -8.07 -6.61 -11.71
C SER A 119 -9.01 -5.44 -12.05
N VAL A 120 -9.03 -4.38 -11.23
CA VAL A 120 -9.84 -3.18 -11.51
C VAL A 120 -9.41 -2.53 -12.83
N ILE A 121 -8.10 -2.41 -13.09
CA ILE A 121 -7.59 -1.88 -14.35
C ILE A 121 -8.11 -2.71 -15.52
N ARG A 122 -7.93 -4.04 -15.49
CA ARG A 122 -8.38 -4.95 -16.58
C ARG A 122 -9.87 -4.88 -16.86
N HIS A 123 -10.71 -4.84 -15.83
CA HIS A 123 -12.17 -4.77 -16.00
C HIS A 123 -12.67 -3.44 -16.60
N ASN A 124 -11.83 -2.40 -16.64
CA ASN A 124 -12.22 -1.07 -17.15
C ASN A 124 -11.51 -0.70 -18.46
N ILE A 125 -10.71 -1.60 -19.03
CA ILE A 125 -9.98 -1.39 -20.28
C ILE A 125 -10.77 -2.01 -21.45
N PRO A 126 -10.94 -1.29 -22.58
CA PRO A 126 -11.39 -1.87 -23.84
C PRO A 126 -10.43 -2.93 -24.39
N ASP A 127 -10.96 -3.91 -25.12
CA ASP A 127 -10.15 -4.93 -25.77
C ASP A 127 -9.07 -4.32 -26.68
N GLY A 128 -7.86 -4.90 -26.66
CA GLY A 128 -6.75 -4.51 -27.52
C GLY A 128 -5.75 -3.50 -26.93
N ILE A 129 -6.05 -2.81 -25.82
CA ILE A 129 -5.08 -1.88 -25.17
C ILE A 129 -4.61 -2.32 -23.78
N GLY A 130 -4.97 -3.54 -23.35
CA GLY A 130 -4.64 -4.08 -22.02
C GLY A 130 -3.15 -4.05 -21.71
N GLY A 131 -2.30 -4.47 -22.66
CA GLY A 131 -0.85 -4.48 -22.50
C GLY A 131 -0.26 -3.08 -22.28
N ASN A 132 -0.74 -2.07 -23.02
CA ASN A 132 -0.25 -0.70 -22.89
C ASN A 132 -0.59 -0.10 -21.52
N VAL A 133 -1.83 -0.28 -21.05
CA VAL A 133 -2.26 0.26 -19.76
C VAL A 133 -1.62 -0.48 -18.58
N LEU A 134 -1.43 -1.80 -18.69
CA LEU A 134 -0.65 -2.54 -17.69
C LEU A 134 0.82 -2.13 -17.68
N GLY A 135 1.41 -1.84 -18.84
CA GLY A 135 2.74 -1.25 -18.95
C GLY A 135 2.84 0.10 -18.24
N LEU A 136 1.84 0.97 -18.39
CA LEU A 136 1.73 2.21 -17.63
C LEU A 136 1.61 1.97 -16.12
N ALA A 137 0.85 0.94 -15.70
CA ALA A 137 0.71 0.58 -14.28
C ALA A 137 2.03 0.13 -13.65
N ILE A 138 2.82 -0.64 -14.38
CA ILE A 138 4.17 -1.06 -13.96
C ILE A 138 5.10 0.15 -13.92
N SER A 139 5.05 1.02 -14.93
CA SER A 139 5.86 2.25 -14.99
C SER A 139 5.57 3.18 -13.81
N ALA A 140 4.29 3.38 -13.48
CA ALA A 140 3.87 4.17 -12.33
C ALA A 140 4.37 3.57 -11.00
N GLN A 141 4.36 2.24 -10.87
CA GLN A 141 4.95 1.57 -9.70
C GLN A 141 6.47 1.81 -9.61
N TYR A 142 7.20 1.76 -10.72
CA TYR A 142 8.65 2.06 -10.70
C TYR A 142 8.95 3.48 -10.26
N VAL A 143 8.15 4.46 -10.68
CA VAL A 143 8.27 5.84 -10.18
C VAL A 143 8.14 5.87 -8.64
N GLY A 144 7.15 5.16 -8.10
CA GLY A 144 6.99 5.00 -6.65
C GLY A 144 8.18 4.32 -5.99
N GLN A 145 8.69 3.23 -6.56
CA GLN A 145 9.83 2.47 -6.01
C GLN A 145 11.12 3.29 -5.96
N VAL A 146 11.34 4.19 -6.93
CA VAL A 146 12.53 5.06 -6.94
C VAL A 146 12.33 6.25 -6.00
N ALA A 147 11.16 6.88 -6.04
CA ALA A 147 10.89 8.06 -5.21
C ALA A 147 10.76 7.72 -3.71
N GLY A 148 10.33 6.49 -3.39
CA GLY A 148 10.12 6.01 -2.01
C GLY A 148 11.39 6.12 -1.15
N PRO A 149 12.48 5.41 -1.47
CA PRO A 149 13.73 5.42 -0.69
C PRO A 149 14.35 6.82 -0.60
N LEU A 150 14.29 7.61 -1.69
CA LEU A 150 14.79 8.98 -1.69
C LEU A 150 14.03 9.86 -0.70
N SER A 151 12.69 9.80 -0.76
CA SER A 151 11.83 10.58 0.14
C SER A 151 11.93 10.09 1.57
N GLY A 152 11.90 8.77 1.77
CA GLY A 152 12.03 8.15 3.08
C GLY A 152 13.38 8.46 3.73
N GLY A 153 14.49 8.32 3.00
CA GLY A 153 15.82 8.64 3.50
C GLY A 153 15.98 10.13 3.82
N PHE A 154 15.48 11.01 2.95
CA PHE A 154 15.51 12.46 3.18
C PHE A 154 14.70 12.87 4.42
N VAL A 155 13.46 12.42 4.52
CA VAL A 155 12.55 12.72 5.63
C VAL A 155 13.06 12.07 6.93
N GLY A 156 13.48 10.81 6.86
CA GLY A 156 14.04 10.08 8.00
C GLY A 156 15.33 10.68 8.54
N GLY A 157 16.19 11.20 7.65
CA GLY A 157 17.44 11.86 8.02
C GLY A 157 17.25 13.22 8.69
N HIS A 158 16.28 14.03 8.23
CA HIS A 158 16.07 15.40 8.75
C HIS A 158 15.02 15.49 9.87
N PHE A 159 13.94 14.73 9.77
CA PHE A 159 12.78 14.79 10.67
C PHE A 159 12.64 13.53 11.54
N GLY A 160 13.58 12.58 11.43
CA GLY A 160 13.63 11.34 12.18
C GLY A 160 12.72 10.24 11.61
N MET A 161 13.00 8.99 11.96
CA MET A 161 12.33 7.82 11.36
C MET A 161 10.83 7.78 11.60
N ARG A 162 10.38 8.30 12.75
CA ARG A 162 8.96 8.37 13.11
C ARG A 162 8.14 9.17 12.08
N SER A 163 8.73 10.24 11.54
CA SER A 163 8.07 11.11 10.56
C SER A 163 7.78 10.40 9.23
N VAL A 164 8.62 9.43 8.84
CA VAL A 164 8.40 8.63 7.62
C VAL A 164 7.16 7.75 7.78
N PHE A 165 7.02 7.06 8.91
CA PHE A 165 5.84 6.24 9.19
C PHE A 165 4.55 7.08 9.20
N LEU A 166 4.56 8.22 9.88
CA LEU A 166 3.39 9.11 9.96
C LEU A 166 3.08 9.77 8.61
N GLY A 167 4.09 10.22 7.87
CA GLY A 167 3.91 10.77 6.53
C GLY A 167 3.31 9.74 5.57
N THR A 168 3.83 8.52 5.59
CA THR A 168 3.29 7.42 4.79
C THR A 168 1.88 7.05 5.23
N ALA A 169 1.57 7.09 6.54
CA ALA A 169 0.21 6.87 7.05
C ALA A 169 -0.78 7.89 6.48
N VAL A 170 -0.42 9.18 6.46
CA VAL A 170 -1.23 10.24 5.86
C VAL A 170 -1.43 10.00 4.37
N LEU A 171 -0.36 9.67 3.64
CA LEU A 171 -0.47 9.37 2.20
C LEU A 171 -1.39 8.18 1.91
N MET A 172 -1.30 7.11 2.71
CA MET A 172 -2.19 5.95 2.58
C MET A 172 -3.65 6.30 2.92
N ALA A 173 -3.87 7.11 3.96
CA ALA A 173 -5.21 7.59 4.32
C ALA A 173 -5.83 8.46 3.21
N LEU A 174 -5.04 9.37 2.63
CA LEU A 174 -5.46 10.19 1.48
C LEU A 174 -5.76 9.31 0.26
N GLY A 175 -4.94 8.29 0.00
CA GLY A 175 -5.19 7.30 -1.05
C GLY A 175 -6.49 6.54 -0.84
N ALA A 176 -6.78 6.13 0.39
CA ALA A 176 -8.03 5.46 0.76
C ALA A 176 -9.23 6.39 0.53
N ALA A 177 -9.16 7.62 1.03
CA ALA A 177 -10.21 8.63 0.88
C ALA A 177 -10.46 8.97 -0.60
N TYR A 178 -9.39 9.16 -1.39
CA TYR A 178 -9.49 9.42 -2.82
C TYR A 178 -10.21 8.28 -3.55
N ASN A 179 -9.80 7.02 -3.30
CA ASN A 179 -10.44 5.86 -3.91
C ASN A 179 -11.90 5.70 -3.47
N TRP A 180 -12.21 5.98 -2.20
CA TRP A 180 -13.58 5.97 -1.70
C TRP A 180 -14.47 7.00 -2.40
N ILE A 181 -13.96 8.23 -2.60
CA ILE A 181 -14.70 9.31 -3.28
C ILE A 181 -14.95 8.94 -4.74
N VAL A 182 -13.94 8.43 -5.45
CA VAL A 182 -14.08 8.02 -6.86
C VAL A 182 -15.11 6.90 -7.00
N GLN A 183 -15.09 5.90 -6.11
CA GLN A 183 -16.09 4.84 -6.09
C GLN A 183 -17.50 5.35 -5.81
N SER A 184 -17.66 6.19 -4.79
CA SER A 184 -18.95 6.73 -4.36
C SER A 184 -19.60 7.55 -5.47
N ARG A 185 -18.80 8.33 -6.22
CA ARG A 185 -19.28 9.08 -7.39
C ARG A 185 -19.75 8.14 -8.49
N ARG A 186 -19.01 7.06 -8.75
CA ARG A 186 -19.35 6.09 -9.79
C ARG A 186 -20.65 5.34 -9.48
N ALA A 187 -20.82 4.88 -8.24
CA ALA A 187 -22.05 4.23 -7.80
C ALA A 187 -23.28 5.16 -7.94
N ARG A 188 -23.12 6.44 -7.61
CA ARG A 188 -24.20 7.43 -7.75
C ARG A 188 -24.60 7.68 -9.21
N HIS A 189 -23.64 7.75 -10.13
CA HIS A 189 -23.94 7.93 -11.56
C HIS A 189 -24.75 6.75 -12.12
N MET A 190 -24.41 5.51 -11.76
CA MET A 190 -25.14 4.32 -12.22
C MET A 190 -26.59 4.28 -11.71
N LEU A 191 -26.83 4.74 -10.49
CA LEU A 191 -28.19 4.81 -9.93
C LEU A 191 -29.07 5.86 -10.60
N ILE A 192 -28.47 6.98 -11.05
CA ILE A 192 -29.20 8.03 -11.79
C ILE A 192 -29.58 7.49 -13.18
N GLU A 193 -28.63 6.89 -13.91
CA GLU A 193 -28.90 6.30 -15.23
C GLU A 193 -29.97 5.20 -15.17
N ALA A 194 -29.98 4.37 -14.12
CA ALA A 194 -30.98 3.32 -13.93
C ALA A 194 -32.35 3.82 -13.45
N GLY A 195 -32.44 5.04 -12.91
CA GLY A 195 -33.70 5.67 -12.52
C GLY A 195 -34.35 6.49 -13.64
N GLU A 196 -33.60 6.79 -14.71
CA GLU A 196 -34.06 7.49 -15.92
C GLU A 196 -34.53 6.54 -17.03
N SER A 197 -34.34 5.21 -16.87
CA SER A 197 -34.73 4.12 -17.79
C SER A 197 -35.97 3.37 -17.31
#